data_AF-A0A286CMG4-F1
#
_entry.id   AF-A0A286CMG4-F1
#
_cell.length_a   1.000
_cell.length_b   1.000
_cell.length_c   1.000
_cell.angle_alpha   90.00
_cell.angle_beta   90.00
_cell.angle_gamma   90.00
#
_symmetry.space_group_name_H-M   'P 1'
#
loop_
_entity.id
_entity.type
_entity.pdbx_description
1 polymer ?
#
loop_
_entity_poly.entity_id
_entity_poly.type
_entity_poly.pdbx_seq_one_letter_code
_entity_poly.pdbx_strand_id
1 'polypeptide(L)'
;MVIALALAGAVQGGVSPARAEQNGTSAGRQLLFYNHAYGVLDRATADAIEHSSYLRDFANFQVRTTTGSGGQTWTGRYLMGRETYFELFGVGDVPGKDGTLGSAGLGVSTERAGDLPTVIERLRKAGISDPVEFQQTRDFGDGVPVPWFDAVFTTDQYDLFGAWGMEYRPEYFADPRGNTEPASHPGDVGRERYLSDAYRDHLMRDVTDIRLAVTARDLASTVPLLKAGGFAVRSLPGGGAVAKGGGTTIRFDSVPLDQVGLRQIEMSLNHPVSYRHVERIGHSALVVGPGSRAVWTFEEQDRPAAG
;
A
#
# COMPACT_ATOMS: atom_id res chain seq x y z
N MET A 1 2.89 -56.09 -30.18
CA MET A 1 2.43 -56.20 -28.78
C MET A 1 2.52 -54.83 -28.15
N VAL A 2 1.40 -54.34 -27.65
CA VAL A 2 1.16 -53.06 -26.93
C VAL A 2 2.06 -53.06 -25.66
N ILE A 3 2.70 -51.98 -25.23
CA ILE A 3 2.13 -50.87 -24.43
C ILE A 3 3.13 -49.70 -24.41
N ALA A 4 2.58 -48.50 -24.61
CA ALA A 4 3.21 -47.21 -24.36
C ALA A 4 3.07 -46.79 -22.89
N LEU A 5 4.02 -46.04 -22.36
CA LEU A 5 3.82 -45.16 -21.21
C LEU A 5 4.70 -43.91 -21.34
N ALA A 6 4.03 -42.77 -21.46
CA ALA A 6 4.57 -41.44 -21.35
C ALA A 6 4.53 -40.99 -19.89
N LEU A 7 5.47 -40.13 -19.48
CA LEU A 7 5.30 -39.25 -18.33
C LEU A 7 5.91 -37.88 -18.67
N ALA A 8 5.01 -36.90 -18.73
CA ALA A 8 5.29 -35.49 -18.94
C ALA A 8 5.99 -34.91 -17.70
N GLY A 9 7.08 -34.17 -17.93
CA GLY A 9 7.73 -33.35 -16.90
C GLY A 9 7.02 -32.01 -16.77
N ALA A 10 6.50 -31.74 -15.56
CA ALA A 10 5.91 -30.47 -15.19
C ALA A 10 6.97 -29.37 -15.12
N VAL A 11 6.71 -28.24 -15.78
CA VAL A 11 7.44 -26.99 -15.59
C VAL A 11 6.96 -26.38 -14.27
N GLN A 12 7.74 -26.52 -13.20
CA GLN A 12 7.58 -25.71 -11.99
C GLN A 12 8.08 -24.30 -12.30
N GLY A 13 7.15 -23.37 -12.51
CA GLY A 13 7.41 -21.94 -12.42
C GLY A 13 7.61 -21.56 -10.96
N GLY A 14 8.87 -21.56 -10.51
CA GLY A 14 9.23 -20.99 -9.22
C GLY A 14 9.18 -19.46 -9.29
N VAL A 15 8.34 -18.86 -8.45
CA VAL A 15 8.40 -17.42 -8.18
C VAL A 15 9.62 -17.19 -7.29
N SER A 16 10.70 -16.68 -7.86
CA SER A 16 11.90 -16.34 -7.08
C SER A 16 11.60 -15.14 -6.17
N PRO A 17 11.96 -15.20 -4.88
CA PRO A 17 12.03 -13.99 -4.07
C PRO A 17 13.08 -13.07 -4.68
N ALA A 18 12.75 -11.79 -4.85
CA ALA A 18 13.66 -10.79 -5.38
C ALA A 18 14.84 -10.62 -4.41
N ARG A 19 15.93 -11.39 -4.63
CA ARG A 19 17.22 -11.11 -4.01
C ARG A 19 17.66 -9.73 -4.51
N ALA A 20 17.74 -8.77 -3.58
CA ALA A 20 18.29 -7.46 -3.86
C ALA A 20 19.68 -7.58 -4.51
N GLU A 21 19.80 -7.15 -5.76
CA GLU A 21 21.09 -6.97 -6.43
C GLU A 21 21.87 -5.86 -5.71
N GLN A 22 22.70 -6.26 -4.75
CA GLN A 22 23.78 -5.42 -4.22
C GLN A 22 24.88 -5.30 -5.28
N ASN A 23 24.71 -4.46 -6.30
CA ASN A 23 25.83 -3.99 -7.15
C ASN A 23 25.55 -2.70 -7.94
N GLY A 24 24.52 -1.93 -7.58
CA GLY A 24 24.34 -0.57 -8.10
C GLY A 24 25.16 0.44 -7.30
N THR A 25 25.76 1.42 -7.98
CA THR A 25 26.29 2.64 -7.34
C THR A 25 25.26 3.22 -6.36
N SER A 26 25.69 3.93 -5.31
CA SER A 26 24.81 4.41 -4.23
C SER A 26 23.58 5.24 -4.67
N ALA A 27 23.54 5.69 -5.93
CA ALA A 27 22.41 6.38 -6.55
C ALA A 27 21.32 5.45 -7.12
N GLY A 28 21.62 4.16 -7.39
CA GLY A 28 20.72 3.22 -8.08
C GLY A 28 20.06 2.15 -7.21
N ARG A 29 20.37 2.08 -5.91
CA ARG A 29 19.75 1.10 -4.99
C ARG A 29 18.28 1.45 -4.71
N GLN A 30 17.40 0.44 -4.80
CA GLN A 30 16.02 0.49 -4.29
C GLN A 30 16.04 0.66 -2.77
N LEU A 31 15.46 1.75 -2.28
CA LEU A 31 15.39 2.11 -0.86
C LEU A 31 13.96 1.97 -0.32
N LEU A 32 12.99 2.42 -1.11
CA LEU A 32 11.58 2.42 -0.72
C LEU A 32 10.82 1.34 -1.50
N PHE A 33 9.87 0.69 -0.83
CA PHE A 33 9.05 -0.37 -1.37
C PHE A 33 7.59 0.00 -1.15
N TYR A 34 6.68 -0.43 -2.02
CA TYR A 34 5.26 -0.19 -1.79
C TYR A 34 4.84 -0.85 -0.48
N ASN A 35 4.30 -0.07 0.45
CA ASN A 35 3.87 -0.57 1.74
C ASN A 35 2.35 -0.76 1.75
N HIS A 36 1.65 0.36 1.61
CA HIS A 36 0.21 0.38 1.46
C HIS A 36 -0.23 1.66 0.77
N ALA A 37 -1.49 1.66 0.37
CA ALA A 37 -2.21 2.85 0.00
C ALA A 37 -3.56 2.84 0.71
N TYR A 38 -4.18 4.01 0.77
CA TYR A 38 -5.54 4.13 1.23
C TYR A 38 -6.42 4.90 0.25
N GLY A 39 -7.73 4.67 0.36
CA GLY A 39 -8.76 5.47 -0.29
C GLY A 39 -9.95 5.70 0.63
N VAL A 40 -10.49 6.91 0.60
CA VAL A 40 -11.74 7.27 1.26
C VAL A 40 -12.90 7.12 0.28
N LEU A 41 -13.83 6.26 0.64
CA LEU A 41 -14.99 5.85 -0.13
C LEU A 41 -16.27 6.44 0.47
N ASP A 42 -17.33 6.45 -0.33
CA ASP A 42 -18.67 6.74 0.16
C ASP A 42 -19.07 5.76 1.28
N ARG A 43 -19.96 6.21 2.16
CA ARG A 43 -20.33 5.45 3.35
C ARG A 43 -20.98 4.11 3.01
N ALA A 44 -21.78 4.02 1.94
CA ALA A 44 -22.42 2.78 1.55
C ALA A 44 -21.38 1.73 1.10
N THR A 45 -20.35 2.15 0.36
CA THR A 45 -19.25 1.25 -0.01
C THR A 45 -18.40 0.84 1.19
N ALA A 46 -18.04 1.78 2.07
CA ALA A 46 -17.28 1.47 3.28
C ALA A 46 -18.01 0.49 4.22
N ASP A 47 -19.32 0.68 4.40
CA ASP A 47 -20.15 -0.20 5.23
C ASP A 47 -20.31 -1.58 4.57
N ALA A 48 -20.47 -1.65 3.25
CA ALA A 48 -20.52 -2.92 2.53
C ALA A 48 -19.21 -3.72 2.66
N ILE A 49 -18.06 -3.03 2.65
CA ILE A 49 -16.75 -3.65 2.87
C ILE A 49 -16.66 -4.23 4.29
N GLU A 50 -17.03 -3.44 5.30
CA GLU A 50 -17.00 -3.85 6.71
C GLU A 50 -17.81 -5.13 7.00
N HIS A 51 -18.95 -5.26 6.33
CA HIS A 51 -19.89 -6.37 6.53
C HIS A 51 -19.75 -7.52 5.52
N SER A 52 -18.77 -7.47 4.61
CA SER A 52 -18.57 -8.53 3.62
C SER A 52 -18.02 -9.81 4.28
N SER A 53 -18.79 -10.89 4.22
CA SER A 53 -18.31 -12.23 4.59
C SER A 53 -17.25 -12.70 3.60
N TYR A 54 -17.44 -12.45 2.31
CA TYR A 54 -16.49 -12.86 1.28
C TYR A 54 -15.09 -12.24 1.51
N LEU A 55 -14.99 -10.96 1.89
CA LEU A 55 -13.68 -10.36 2.16
C LEU A 55 -12.96 -11.00 3.36
N ARG A 56 -13.71 -11.47 4.37
CA ARG A 56 -13.14 -12.19 5.54
C ARG A 56 -12.58 -13.55 5.16
N ASP A 57 -13.19 -14.21 4.17
CA ASP A 57 -12.67 -15.47 3.63
C ASP A 57 -11.51 -15.21 2.66
N PHE A 58 -11.64 -14.18 1.82
CA PHE A 58 -10.71 -13.86 0.74
C PHE A 58 -9.35 -13.35 1.24
N ALA A 59 -9.30 -12.55 2.30
CA ALA A 59 -8.09 -11.90 2.80
C ALA A 59 -8.01 -11.90 4.33
N ASN A 60 -6.82 -11.65 4.88
CA ASN A 60 -6.66 -11.30 6.30
C ASN A 60 -7.25 -9.91 6.53
N PHE A 61 -8.57 -9.88 6.72
CA PHE A 61 -9.39 -8.69 6.79
C PHE A 61 -9.60 -8.22 8.23
N GLN A 62 -9.32 -6.95 8.50
CA GLN A 62 -9.48 -6.36 9.82
C GLN A 62 -10.23 -5.04 9.73
N VAL A 63 -11.10 -4.79 10.70
CA VAL A 63 -11.70 -3.47 10.93
C VAL A 63 -11.14 -3.00 12.26
N ARG A 64 -10.43 -1.87 12.26
CA ARG A 64 -9.69 -1.43 13.44
C ARG A 64 -9.70 0.08 13.58
N THR A 65 -9.98 0.55 14.79
CA THR A 65 -9.67 1.91 15.21
C THR A 65 -8.24 2.00 15.71
N THR A 66 -7.46 2.92 15.16
CA THR A 66 -6.07 3.17 15.54
C THR A 66 -5.96 4.57 16.14
N THR A 67 -5.21 4.70 17.23
CA THR A 67 -4.84 5.99 17.84
C THR A 67 -3.36 6.25 17.57
N GLY A 68 -3.06 7.36 16.90
CA GLY A 68 -1.71 7.79 16.55
C GLY A 68 -1.22 9.01 17.33
N SER A 69 -0.18 9.64 16.79
CA SER A 69 0.45 10.84 17.33
C SER A 69 -0.58 11.94 17.59
N GLY A 70 -0.42 12.63 18.73
CA GLY A 70 -1.33 13.71 19.14
C GLY A 70 -2.75 13.25 19.45
N GLY A 71 -2.97 11.94 19.65
CA GLY A 71 -4.30 11.37 19.95
C GLY A 71 -5.24 11.35 18.76
N GLN A 72 -4.73 11.51 17.53
CA GLN A 72 -5.54 11.37 16.32
C GLN A 72 -6.04 9.94 16.19
N THR A 73 -7.34 9.78 15.92
CA THR A 73 -7.96 8.46 15.78
C THR A 73 -8.55 8.28 14.40
N TRP A 74 -8.46 7.05 13.87
CA TRP A 74 -9.10 6.69 12.61
C TRP A 74 -9.57 5.24 12.63
N THR A 75 -10.62 4.93 11.86
CA THR A 75 -11.16 3.56 11.74
C THR A 75 -11.02 3.06 10.30
N GLY A 76 -10.10 2.12 10.08
CA GLY A 76 -9.84 1.57 8.76
C GLY A 76 -10.41 0.17 8.57
N ARG A 77 -10.67 -0.18 7.30
CA ARG A 77 -10.84 -1.56 6.83
C ARG A 77 -9.56 -1.98 6.11
N TYR A 78 -8.86 -2.95 6.65
CA TYR A 78 -7.52 -3.36 6.25
C TYR A 78 -7.58 -4.72 5.57
N LEU A 79 -7.00 -4.85 4.38
CA LEU A 79 -6.75 -6.14 3.74
C LEU A 79 -5.25 -6.39 3.72
N MET A 80 -4.82 -7.33 4.54
CA MET A 80 -3.42 -7.55 4.88
C MET A 80 -2.85 -8.74 4.10
N GLY A 81 -1.75 -8.51 3.39
CA GLY A 81 -1.00 -9.52 2.65
C GLY A 81 0.24 -10.02 3.39
N ARG A 82 1.21 -10.56 2.62
CA ARG A 82 2.53 -10.97 3.14
C ARG A 82 3.45 -9.77 3.35
N GLU A 83 3.59 -8.91 2.35
CA GLU A 83 4.47 -7.74 2.39
C GLU A 83 3.71 -6.43 2.21
N THR A 84 2.48 -6.50 1.74
CA THR A 84 1.69 -5.33 1.33
C THR A 84 0.30 -5.39 1.92
N TYR A 85 -0.30 -4.23 2.09
CA TYR A 85 -1.70 -4.15 2.47
C TYR A 85 -2.34 -2.91 1.85
N PHE A 86 -3.64 -2.73 2.06
CA PHE A 86 -4.31 -1.48 1.74
C PHE A 86 -5.41 -1.19 2.76
N GLU A 87 -5.72 0.09 2.89
CA GLU A 87 -6.66 0.61 3.87
C GLU A 87 -7.83 1.28 3.14
N LEU A 88 -9.05 0.93 3.51
CA LEU A 88 -10.25 1.56 2.99
C LEU A 88 -10.96 2.28 4.12
N PHE A 89 -11.27 3.55 3.89
CA PHE A 89 -11.92 4.44 4.84
C PHE A 89 -13.29 4.84 4.30
N GLY A 90 -14.27 5.03 5.18
CA GLY A 90 -15.49 5.77 4.85
C GLY A 90 -15.30 7.27 5.11
N VAL A 91 -16.11 8.11 4.46
CA VAL A 91 -16.14 9.56 4.72
C VAL A 91 -16.29 9.85 6.21
N GLY A 92 -15.31 10.52 6.81
CA GLY A 92 -15.27 10.85 8.25
C GLY A 92 -14.60 9.81 9.16
N ASP A 93 -14.07 8.71 8.61
CA ASP A 93 -13.32 7.73 9.40
C ASP A 93 -11.87 8.16 9.68
N VAL A 94 -11.38 9.18 8.97
CA VAL A 94 -10.09 9.83 9.18
C VAL A 94 -10.36 11.31 9.51
N PRO A 95 -9.60 11.95 10.42
CA PRO A 95 -9.80 13.35 10.75
C PRO A 95 -9.49 14.31 9.57
N GLY A 96 -10.17 15.46 9.55
CA GLY A 96 -9.84 16.56 8.65
C GLY A 96 -10.08 16.26 7.17
N LYS A 97 -9.29 16.91 6.29
CA LYS A 97 -9.43 16.77 4.83
C LYS A 97 -9.14 15.35 4.33
N ASP A 98 -8.33 14.59 5.07
CA ASP A 98 -7.93 13.23 4.72
C ASP A 98 -9.06 12.21 4.88
N GLY A 99 -10.15 12.58 5.57
CA GLY A 99 -11.38 11.79 5.67
C GLY A 99 -12.48 12.21 4.69
N THR A 100 -12.19 13.07 3.71
CA THR A 100 -13.19 13.50 2.72
C THR A 100 -13.23 12.54 1.52
N LEU A 101 -14.38 12.48 0.84
CA LEU A 101 -14.59 11.54 -0.27
C LEU A 101 -13.55 11.73 -1.38
N GLY A 102 -12.91 10.63 -1.79
CA GLY A 102 -11.86 10.63 -2.80
C GLY A 102 -10.47 10.95 -2.27
N SER A 103 -10.32 11.38 -1.01
CA SER A 103 -9.00 11.46 -0.38
C SER A 103 -8.30 10.11 -0.45
N ALA A 104 -7.00 10.13 -0.69
CA ALA A 104 -6.21 8.93 -0.83
C ALA A 104 -4.77 9.18 -0.38
N GLY A 105 -4.04 8.12 -0.12
CA GLY A 105 -2.62 8.25 0.21
C GLY A 105 -1.82 7.02 -0.11
N LEU A 106 -0.50 7.20 -0.07
CA LEU A 106 0.47 6.16 -0.43
C LEU A 106 1.64 6.17 0.56
N GLY A 107 1.76 5.09 1.33
CA GLY A 107 2.94 4.78 2.12
C GLY A 107 3.92 3.93 1.31
N VAL A 108 5.16 4.40 1.20
CA VAL A 108 6.29 3.58 0.73
C VAL A 108 7.31 3.48 1.85
N SER A 109 7.84 2.28 2.12
CA SER A 109 8.69 2.07 3.28
C SER A 109 10.06 1.50 2.96
N THR A 110 11.01 1.70 3.85
CA THR A 110 12.30 1.02 3.82
C THR A 110 12.19 -0.42 4.31
N GLU A 111 13.18 -1.25 3.97
CA GLU A 111 13.30 -2.63 4.46
C GLU A 111 14.48 -2.79 5.45
N ARG A 112 15.36 -1.78 5.53
CA ARG A 112 16.56 -1.80 6.36
C ARG A 112 16.65 -0.53 7.18
N ALA A 113 16.97 -0.68 8.46
CA ALA A 113 17.17 0.45 9.36
C ALA A 113 18.27 1.39 8.83
N GLY A 114 18.00 2.69 8.86
CA GLY A 114 18.91 3.74 8.39
C GLY A 114 18.79 4.07 6.90
N ASP A 115 17.85 3.46 6.17
CA ASP A 115 17.65 3.78 4.75
C ASP A 115 16.87 5.08 4.54
N LEU A 116 15.95 5.44 5.45
CA LEU A 116 15.14 6.65 5.32
C LEU A 116 15.98 7.95 5.30
N PRO A 117 17.01 8.12 6.15
CA PRO A 117 17.95 9.24 6.02
C PRO A 117 18.59 9.36 4.62
N THR A 118 18.86 8.23 3.96
CA THR A 118 19.41 8.25 2.59
C THR A 118 18.37 8.74 1.57
N VAL A 119 17.10 8.38 1.75
CA VAL A 119 15.98 8.89 0.93
C VAL A 119 15.84 10.40 1.10
N ILE A 120 15.86 10.90 2.35
CA ILE A 120 15.76 12.32 2.66
C ILE A 120 16.90 13.10 2.01
N GLU A 121 18.13 12.58 2.08
CA GLU A 121 19.28 13.20 1.42
C GLU A 121 19.13 13.24 -0.13
N ARG A 122 18.55 12.19 -0.73
CA ARG A 122 18.25 12.18 -2.17
C ARG A 122 17.17 13.21 -2.53
N LEU A 123 16.16 13.41 -1.68
CA LEU A 123 15.15 14.46 -1.86
C LEU A 123 15.79 15.86 -1.84
N ARG A 124 16.67 16.12 -0.87
CA ARG A 124 17.42 17.39 -0.77
C ARG A 124 18.25 17.65 -2.02
N LYS A 125 18.98 16.64 -2.51
CA LYS A 125 19.75 16.71 -3.77
C LYS A 125 18.88 16.92 -5.01
N ALA A 126 17.63 16.47 -4.97
CA ALA A 126 16.66 16.66 -6.05
C ALA A 126 15.96 18.04 -5.99
N GLY A 127 16.34 18.92 -5.06
CA GLY A 127 15.80 20.27 -4.94
C GLY A 127 14.62 20.40 -3.99
N ILE A 128 14.25 19.34 -3.25
CA ILE A 128 13.28 19.44 -2.15
C ILE A 128 14.04 19.92 -0.92
N SER A 129 14.13 21.24 -0.74
CA SER A 129 15.00 21.86 0.28
C SER A 129 14.58 21.56 1.71
N ASP A 130 13.28 21.39 1.96
CA ASP A 130 12.71 21.18 3.29
C ASP A 130 11.67 20.03 3.26
N PRO A 131 12.11 18.77 3.14
CA PRO A 131 11.22 17.63 3.33
C PRO A 131 10.66 17.64 4.76
N VAL A 132 9.36 17.40 4.90
CA VAL A 132 8.67 17.43 6.20
C VAL A 132 8.87 16.09 6.90
N GLU A 133 9.80 16.05 7.84
CA GLU A 133 10.09 14.88 8.68
C GLU A 133 9.15 14.85 9.89
N PHE A 134 8.62 13.68 10.23
CA PHE A 134 7.76 13.50 11.40
C PHE A 134 7.85 12.07 11.94
N GLN A 135 7.39 11.88 13.18
CA GLN A 135 7.26 10.57 13.80
C GLN A 135 5.80 10.25 14.06
N GLN A 136 5.39 9.04 13.67
CA GLN A 136 4.10 8.48 14.01
C GLN A 136 4.24 7.55 15.22
N THR A 137 3.32 7.66 16.16
CA THR A 137 3.17 6.71 17.26
C THR A 137 1.95 5.82 17.05
N ARG A 138 1.86 4.75 17.82
CA ARG A 138 0.66 3.92 17.92
C ARG A 138 0.36 3.62 19.37
N ASP A 139 -0.88 3.82 19.76
CA ASP A 139 -1.45 3.35 21.02
C ASP A 139 -2.33 2.12 20.73
N PHE A 140 -2.14 1.06 21.52
CA PHE A 140 -2.86 -0.20 21.42
C PHE A 140 -4.18 -0.22 22.22
N GLY A 141 -4.59 0.94 22.76
CA GLY A 141 -5.81 1.13 23.54
C GLY A 141 -5.58 1.18 25.05
N ASP A 142 -4.33 1.21 25.50
CA ASP A 142 -3.96 1.28 26.93
C ASP A 142 -3.44 2.67 27.35
N GLY A 143 -3.44 3.64 26.44
CA GLY A 143 -3.00 5.00 26.72
C GLY A 143 -1.47 5.16 26.69
N VAL A 144 -0.72 4.16 26.23
CA VAL A 144 0.75 4.19 26.16
C VAL A 144 1.21 4.14 24.70
N PRO A 145 1.44 5.31 24.07
CA PRO A 145 1.93 5.37 22.69
C PRO A 145 3.34 4.80 22.55
N VAL A 146 3.55 4.03 21.48
CA VAL A 146 4.85 3.50 21.07
C VAL A 146 5.31 4.21 19.79
N PRO A 147 6.57 4.64 19.67
CA PRO A 147 7.14 5.08 18.40
C PRO A 147 6.95 3.99 17.34
N TRP A 148 6.19 4.30 16.29
CA TRP A 148 5.79 3.31 15.28
C TRP A 148 6.65 3.39 14.03
N PHE A 149 6.74 4.56 13.43
CA PHE A 149 7.61 4.80 12.28
C PHE A 149 8.07 6.26 12.24
N ASP A 150 9.25 6.48 11.70
CA ASP A 150 9.65 7.79 11.20
C ASP A 150 9.19 7.92 9.75
N ALA A 151 8.85 9.13 9.32
CA ALA A 151 8.37 9.38 7.97
C ALA A 151 8.79 10.74 7.43
N VAL A 152 8.69 10.86 6.11
CA VAL A 152 8.98 12.08 5.37
C VAL A 152 7.92 12.33 4.30
N PHE A 153 7.38 13.54 4.28
CA PHE A 153 6.68 14.09 3.11
C PHE A 153 7.63 14.97 2.30
N THR A 154 7.40 15.06 0.99
CA THR A 154 8.04 16.10 0.17
C THR A 154 7.47 17.49 0.44
N THR A 155 6.23 17.56 0.94
CA THR A 155 5.51 18.79 1.32
C THR A 155 4.28 18.42 2.16
N ASP A 156 3.85 19.31 3.04
CA ASP A 156 2.56 19.22 3.75
C ASP A 156 1.40 19.84 2.95
N GLN A 157 1.69 20.46 1.79
CA GLN A 157 0.72 21.11 0.92
C GLN A 157 0.29 20.18 -0.22
N TYR A 158 -0.88 19.57 -0.05
CA TYR A 158 -1.50 18.69 -1.05
C TYR A 158 -3.02 18.92 -1.10
N ASP A 159 -3.62 18.59 -2.24
CA ASP A 159 -5.05 18.80 -2.48
C ASP A 159 -5.88 17.71 -1.77
N LEU A 160 -5.78 16.45 -2.23
CA LEU A 160 -6.50 15.30 -1.66
C LEU A 160 -5.68 13.99 -1.68
N PHE A 161 -4.45 14.03 -2.22
CA PHE A 161 -3.55 12.89 -2.24
C PHE A 161 -2.20 13.20 -1.61
N GLY A 162 -1.82 12.43 -0.60
CA GLY A 162 -0.52 12.53 0.07
C GLY A 162 0.29 11.24 -0.03
N ALA A 163 1.57 11.34 -0.39
CA ALA A 163 2.50 10.21 -0.38
C ALA A 163 3.66 10.48 0.59
N TRP A 164 4.05 9.46 1.36
CA TRP A 164 5.15 9.55 2.32
C TRP A 164 6.11 8.36 2.24
N GLY A 165 7.38 8.65 2.50
CA GLY A 165 8.38 7.63 2.80
C GLY A 165 8.36 7.32 4.29
N MET A 166 8.51 6.05 4.70
CA MET A 166 8.55 5.67 6.11
C MET A 166 9.57 4.59 6.43
N GLU A 167 10.00 4.54 7.68
CA GLU A 167 10.84 3.50 8.24
C GLU A 167 10.28 3.09 9.60
N TYR A 168 9.95 1.80 9.74
CA TYR A 168 9.44 1.29 11.00
C TYR A 168 10.51 1.36 12.09
N ARG A 169 10.05 1.67 13.31
CA ARG A 169 10.91 1.81 14.48
C ARG A 169 11.18 0.45 15.14
N PRO A 170 12.43 0.15 15.54
CA PRO A 170 12.73 -1.04 16.34
C PRO A 170 11.91 -1.15 17.62
N GLU A 171 11.56 -0.02 18.23
CA GLU A 171 10.73 0.08 19.43
C GLU A 171 9.35 -0.56 19.21
N TYR A 172 8.75 -0.33 18.04
CA TYR A 172 7.47 -0.93 17.68
C TYR A 172 7.56 -2.45 17.58
N PHE A 173 8.60 -2.96 16.94
CA PHE A 173 8.79 -4.41 16.79
C PHE A 173 9.21 -5.11 18.08
N ALA A 174 9.79 -4.38 19.04
CA ALA A 174 10.09 -4.91 20.36
C ALA A 174 8.84 -4.97 21.26
N ASP A 175 7.76 -4.29 20.88
CA ASP A 175 6.53 -4.27 21.65
C ASP A 175 5.68 -5.53 21.38
N PRO A 176 5.42 -6.36 22.41
CA PRO A 176 4.66 -7.60 22.23
C PRO A 176 3.21 -7.38 21.81
N ARG A 177 2.65 -6.18 22.02
CA ARG A 177 1.28 -5.82 21.58
C ARG A 177 1.17 -5.74 20.05
N GLY A 178 2.30 -5.52 19.36
CA GLY A 178 2.36 -5.38 17.91
C GLY A 178 2.13 -6.68 17.13
N ASN A 179 2.34 -7.85 17.75
CA ASN A 179 2.25 -9.17 17.12
C ASN A 179 2.98 -9.27 15.76
N THR A 180 4.19 -8.69 15.72
CA THR A 180 5.04 -8.64 14.52
C THR A 180 5.88 -9.90 14.36
N GLU A 181 6.29 -10.20 13.13
CA GLU A 181 7.19 -11.32 12.85
C GLU A 181 8.60 -11.05 13.40
N PRO A 182 9.38 -12.12 13.70
CA PRO A 182 10.78 -11.97 14.06
C PRO A 182 11.57 -11.36 12.90
N ALA A 183 12.66 -10.65 13.23
CA ALA A 183 13.58 -10.15 12.23
C ALA A 183 14.23 -11.30 11.44
N SER A 184 14.22 -11.21 10.11
CA SER A 184 14.88 -12.18 9.22
C SER A 184 16.38 -11.95 9.10
N HIS A 185 16.85 -10.74 9.41
CA HIS A 185 18.26 -10.38 9.48
C HIS A 185 18.51 -9.19 10.43
N PRO A 186 19.76 -8.93 10.87
CA PRO A 186 20.07 -7.71 11.61
C PRO A 186 19.63 -6.45 10.85
N GLY A 187 18.98 -5.51 11.55
CA GLY A 187 18.47 -4.28 10.96
C GLY A 187 17.24 -4.44 10.05
N ASP A 188 16.55 -5.58 10.09
CA ASP A 188 15.28 -5.80 9.40
C ASP A 188 14.16 -4.96 10.03
N VAL A 189 13.71 -3.96 9.27
CA VAL A 189 12.54 -3.14 9.59
C VAL A 189 11.49 -3.28 8.49
N GLY A 190 11.51 -4.42 7.80
CA GLY A 190 10.77 -4.65 6.59
C GLY A 190 9.27 -4.79 6.77
N ARG A 191 8.56 -4.65 5.65
CA ARG A 191 7.10 -4.74 5.60
C ARG A 191 6.60 -6.13 5.98
N GLU A 192 7.33 -7.15 5.53
CA GLU A 192 7.11 -8.55 5.88
C GLU A 192 7.14 -8.76 7.40
N ARG A 193 8.05 -8.07 8.10
CA ARG A 193 8.14 -8.13 9.56
C ARG A 193 6.92 -7.51 10.25
N TYR A 194 6.38 -6.43 9.68
CA TYR A 194 5.24 -5.71 10.25
C TYR A 194 3.92 -6.47 10.13
N LEU A 195 3.74 -7.22 9.05
CA LEU A 195 2.51 -7.97 8.77
C LEU A 195 2.53 -9.34 9.45
N SER A 196 1.35 -9.89 9.72
CA SER A 196 1.22 -11.21 10.32
C SER A 196 1.13 -12.31 9.26
N ASP A 197 1.56 -13.51 9.65
CA ASP A 197 1.51 -14.73 8.83
C ASP A 197 0.09 -15.24 8.50
N ALA A 198 -0.96 -14.58 9.02
CA ALA A 198 -2.36 -15.00 8.83
C ALA A 198 -2.80 -14.97 7.36
N TYR A 199 -2.12 -14.22 6.48
CA TYR A 199 -2.42 -14.21 5.05
C TYR A 199 -2.35 -15.62 4.42
N ARG A 200 -1.59 -16.56 5.01
CA ARG A 200 -1.39 -17.93 4.48
C ARG A 200 -2.69 -18.73 4.39
N ASP A 201 -3.65 -18.44 5.26
CA ASP A 201 -4.95 -19.12 5.32
C ASP A 201 -6.00 -18.48 4.41
N HIS A 202 -5.61 -17.46 3.63
CA HIS A 202 -6.48 -16.70 2.75
C HIS A 202 -6.04 -16.78 1.27
N LEU A 203 -6.91 -16.33 0.36
CA LEU A 203 -6.62 -16.29 -1.07
C LEU A 203 -5.70 -15.13 -1.44
N MET A 204 -5.97 -13.93 -0.93
CA MET A 204 -5.14 -12.74 -1.16
C MET A 204 -3.74 -12.95 -0.60
N ARG A 205 -2.72 -12.65 -1.41
CA ARG A 205 -1.32 -12.67 -0.99
C ARG A 205 -0.73 -11.27 -0.87
N ASP A 206 -0.65 -10.53 -1.97
CA ASP A 206 -0.01 -9.20 -2.01
C ASP A 206 -0.63 -8.33 -3.10
N VAL A 207 -0.60 -7.01 -2.91
CA VAL A 207 -0.86 -6.01 -3.94
C VAL A 207 0.27 -6.05 -4.97
N THR A 208 -0.07 -6.10 -6.25
CA THR A 208 0.89 -6.13 -7.36
C THR A 208 0.75 -4.94 -8.30
N ASP A 209 -0.44 -4.33 -8.36
CA ASP A 209 -0.68 -3.07 -9.06
C ASP A 209 -1.65 -2.22 -8.27
N ILE A 210 -1.45 -0.90 -8.28
CA ILE A 210 -2.42 0.06 -7.79
C ILE A 210 -2.57 1.22 -8.75
N ARG A 211 -3.82 1.64 -8.98
CA ARG A 211 -4.17 2.78 -9.82
C ARG A 211 -4.89 3.84 -8.99
N LEU A 212 -4.30 5.03 -8.97
CA LEU A 212 -4.77 6.20 -8.23
C LEU A 212 -5.02 7.33 -9.21
N ALA A 213 -6.15 8.02 -9.08
CA ALA A 213 -6.37 9.29 -9.77
C ALA A 213 -6.02 10.42 -8.80
N VAL A 214 -5.14 11.32 -9.23
CA VAL A 214 -4.55 12.37 -8.39
C VAL A 214 -4.51 13.69 -9.16
N THR A 215 -4.43 14.82 -8.45
CA THR A 215 -4.21 16.10 -9.15
C THR A 215 -2.80 16.19 -9.71
N ALA A 216 -2.60 17.05 -10.72
CA ALA A 216 -1.26 17.31 -11.25
C ALA A 216 -0.30 17.86 -10.17
N ARG A 217 -0.85 18.60 -9.19
CA ARG A 217 -0.08 19.15 -8.06
C ARG A 217 0.39 18.04 -7.12
N ASP A 218 -0.51 17.15 -6.72
CA ASP A 218 -0.18 16.03 -5.83
C ASP A 218 0.75 15.01 -6.52
N LEU A 219 0.61 14.84 -7.83
CA LEU A 219 1.56 14.03 -8.60
C LEU A 219 2.96 14.66 -8.63
N ALA A 220 3.04 15.98 -8.77
CA ALA A 220 4.31 16.70 -8.82
C ALA A 220 5.10 16.59 -7.51
N SER A 221 4.43 16.51 -6.35
CA SER A 221 5.06 16.25 -5.06
C SER A 221 5.42 14.77 -4.86
N THR A 222 4.62 13.84 -5.40
CA THR A 222 4.83 12.39 -5.24
C THR A 222 6.01 11.85 -6.06
N VAL A 223 6.20 12.31 -7.30
CA VAL A 223 7.25 11.79 -8.21
C VAL A 223 8.67 11.90 -7.63
N PRO A 224 9.09 13.03 -7.02
CA PRO A 224 10.38 13.15 -6.35
C PRO A 224 10.60 12.09 -5.27
N LEU A 225 9.59 11.79 -4.43
CA LEU A 225 9.67 10.75 -3.39
C LEU A 225 9.97 9.39 -4.00
N LEU A 226 9.20 8.99 -5.02
CA LEU A 226 9.37 7.69 -5.67
C LEU A 226 10.75 7.57 -6.33
N LYS A 227 11.23 8.62 -6.99
CA LYS A 227 12.59 8.64 -7.57
C LYS A 227 13.68 8.57 -6.50
N ALA A 228 13.55 9.31 -5.39
CA ALA A 228 14.48 9.23 -4.26
C ALA A 228 14.50 7.82 -3.64
N GLY A 229 13.34 7.16 -3.61
CA GLY A 229 13.18 5.77 -3.19
C GLY A 229 13.76 4.72 -4.14
N GLY A 230 14.17 5.09 -5.35
CA GLY A 230 14.75 4.18 -6.35
C GLY A 230 13.73 3.59 -7.34
N PHE A 231 12.50 4.09 -7.39
CA PHE A 231 11.54 3.67 -8.42
C PHE A 231 11.93 4.22 -9.80
N ALA A 232 11.76 3.38 -10.82
CA ALA A 232 11.75 3.80 -12.22
C ALA A 232 10.41 4.45 -12.55
N VAL A 233 10.39 5.78 -12.60
CA VAL A 233 9.17 6.57 -12.89
C VAL A 233 9.15 7.02 -14.34
N ARG A 234 8.06 6.72 -15.05
CA ARG A 234 7.82 7.14 -16.44
C ARG A 234 6.52 7.93 -16.52
N SER A 235 6.57 9.12 -17.11
CA SER A 235 5.36 9.90 -17.42
C SER A 235 4.50 9.22 -18.47
N LEU A 236 3.18 9.41 -18.37
CA LEU A 236 2.19 8.92 -19.32
C LEU A 236 1.67 10.08 -20.20
N PRO A 237 1.21 9.77 -21.43
CA PRO A 237 0.35 10.69 -22.18
C PRO A 237 -0.86 11.09 -21.32
N GLY A 238 -1.23 12.38 -21.32
CA GLY A 238 -2.31 12.90 -20.48
C GLY A 238 -1.89 13.35 -19.08
N GLY A 239 -0.59 13.37 -18.75
CA GLY A 239 -0.06 14.01 -17.54
C GLY A 239 0.06 13.10 -16.31
N GLY A 240 -0.28 11.82 -16.42
CA GLY A 240 -0.07 10.82 -15.36
C GLY A 240 1.35 10.26 -15.30
N ALA A 241 1.56 9.24 -14.46
CA ALA A 241 2.84 8.53 -14.33
C ALA A 241 2.66 7.05 -13.97
N VAL A 242 3.67 6.24 -14.28
CA VAL A 242 3.82 4.86 -13.78
C VAL A 242 5.17 4.74 -13.10
N ALA A 243 5.18 4.23 -11.87
CA ALA A 243 6.36 3.88 -11.12
C ALA A 243 6.48 2.35 -11.04
N LYS A 244 7.69 1.85 -11.31
CA LYS A 244 8.06 0.43 -11.17
C LYS A 244 9.30 0.28 -10.31
N GLY A 245 9.41 -0.86 -9.63
CA GLY A 245 10.38 -1.08 -8.56
C GLY A 245 9.64 -1.32 -7.24
N GLY A 246 10.33 -1.81 -6.22
CA GLY A 246 9.73 -1.97 -4.89
C GLY A 246 8.52 -2.93 -4.81
N GLY A 247 8.44 -3.93 -5.69
CA GLY A 247 7.45 -5.03 -5.65
C GLY A 247 6.10 -4.76 -6.35
N THR A 248 5.57 -3.53 -6.26
CA THR A 248 4.24 -3.17 -6.81
C THR A 248 4.37 -2.14 -7.94
N THR A 249 3.56 -2.29 -9.00
CA THR A 249 3.43 -1.23 -10.01
C THR A 249 2.45 -0.17 -9.51
N ILE A 250 2.87 1.09 -9.50
CA ILE A 250 2.02 2.20 -9.04
C ILE A 250 1.70 3.08 -10.24
N ARG A 251 0.43 3.21 -10.56
CA ARG A 251 -0.08 4.05 -11.64
C ARG A 251 -0.83 5.25 -11.09
N PHE A 252 -0.49 6.42 -11.61
CA PHE A 252 -1.16 7.67 -11.36
C PHE A 252 -1.80 8.18 -12.65
N ASP A 253 -3.09 8.47 -12.60
CA ASP A 253 -3.75 9.26 -13.63
C ASP A 253 -3.94 10.70 -13.11
N SER A 254 -3.45 11.68 -13.87
CA SER A 254 -3.63 13.09 -13.53
C SER A 254 -5.02 13.53 -13.93
N VAL A 255 -5.80 14.01 -12.97
CA VAL A 255 -7.22 14.36 -13.14
C VAL A 255 -7.56 15.68 -12.43
N PRO A 256 -8.69 16.32 -12.77
CA PRO A 256 -9.23 17.43 -12.00
C PRO A 256 -9.59 17.01 -10.56
N LEU A 257 -9.66 18.01 -9.67
CA LEU A 257 -9.80 17.78 -8.22
C LEU A 257 -11.01 16.90 -7.87
N ASP A 258 -12.14 17.06 -8.55
CA ASP A 258 -13.40 16.33 -8.34
C ASP A 258 -13.35 14.85 -8.73
N GLN A 259 -12.30 14.42 -9.44
CA GLN A 259 -12.09 13.05 -9.92
C GLN A 259 -10.96 12.31 -9.17
N VAL A 260 -10.38 12.91 -8.12
CA VAL A 260 -9.36 12.26 -7.29
C VAL A 260 -9.95 11.07 -6.54
N GLY A 261 -9.18 9.96 -6.46
CA GLY A 261 -9.57 8.78 -5.69
C GLY A 261 -8.85 7.49 -6.09
N LEU A 262 -9.04 6.46 -5.27
CA LEU A 262 -8.60 5.10 -5.57
C LEU A 262 -9.42 4.51 -6.72
N ARG A 263 -8.76 3.94 -7.74
CA ARG A 263 -9.43 3.43 -8.94
C ARG A 263 -9.39 1.91 -9.03
N GLN A 264 -8.24 1.32 -8.75
CA GLN A 264 -8.04 -0.11 -8.91
C GLN A 264 -6.92 -0.62 -8.03
N ILE A 265 -7.07 -1.86 -7.56
CA ILE A 265 -6.05 -2.65 -6.89
C ILE A 265 -5.98 -4.02 -7.57
N GLU A 266 -4.81 -4.42 -8.04
CA GLU A 266 -4.54 -5.81 -8.45
C GLU A 266 -3.80 -6.53 -7.33
N MET A 267 -4.20 -7.77 -7.06
CA MET A 267 -3.62 -8.62 -6.05
C MET A 267 -3.16 -9.94 -6.66
N SER A 268 -2.03 -10.43 -6.18
CA SER A 268 -1.63 -11.83 -6.34
C SER A 268 -2.38 -12.73 -5.37
N LEU A 269 -2.58 -13.99 -5.78
CA LEU A 269 -3.19 -15.02 -4.93
C LEU A 269 -2.13 -15.99 -4.41
N ASN A 270 -2.35 -16.55 -3.21
CA ASN A 270 -1.49 -17.58 -2.65
C ASN A 270 -1.43 -18.84 -3.52
N HIS A 271 -2.51 -19.15 -4.21
CA HIS A 271 -2.59 -20.21 -5.20
C HIS A 271 -3.58 -19.82 -6.31
N PRO A 272 -3.39 -20.30 -7.54
CA PRO A 272 -4.32 -20.04 -8.63
C PRO A 272 -5.67 -20.72 -8.39
N VAL A 273 -6.75 -20.06 -8.82
CA VAL A 273 -8.11 -20.62 -8.81
C VAL A 273 -8.58 -20.96 -10.22
N SER A 274 -9.37 -22.02 -10.39
CA SER A 274 -9.88 -22.46 -11.69
C SER A 274 -11.15 -21.75 -12.14
N TYR A 275 -11.80 -21.01 -11.23
CA TYR A 275 -13.07 -20.33 -11.45
C TYR A 275 -12.88 -18.82 -11.55
N ARG A 276 -13.90 -18.16 -12.08
CA ARG A 276 -14.07 -16.72 -12.00
C ARG A 276 -15.11 -16.40 -10.95
N HIS A 277 -14.75 -15.62 -9.93
CA HIS A 277 -15.68 -15.04 -8.96
C HIS A 277 -15.81 -13.54 -9.19
N VAL A 278 -17.01 -13.01 -8.99
CA VAL A 278 -17.28 -11.57 -8.99
C VAL A 278 -18.06 -11.23 -7.74
N GLU A 279 -17.45 -10.43 -6.87
CA GLU A 279 -18.08 -9.90 -5.68
C GLU A 279 -18.39 -8.41 -5.91
N ARG A 280 -19.66 -8.01 -5.74
CA ARG A 280 -20.07 -6.61 -5.75
C ARG A 280 -20.15 -6.10 -4.32
N ILE A 281 -19.42 -5.03 -4.02
CA ILE A 281 -19.27 -4.51 -2.66
C ILE A 281 -19.49 -3.00 -2.72
N GLY A 282 -20.72 -2.56 -2.40
CA GLY A 282 -21.13 -1.18 -2.64
C GLY A 282 -20.93 -0.76 -4.11
N HIS A 283 -20.33 0.40 -4.34
CA HIS A 283 -19.98 0.93 -5.67
C HIS A 283 -18.62 0.43 -6.16
N SER A 284 -18.34 -0.85 -5.96
CA SER A 284 -17.08 -1.47 -6.38
C SER A 284 -17.28 -2.94 -6.78
N ALA A 285 -16.32 -3.49 -7.51
CA ALA A 285 -16.32 -4.89 -7.92
C ALA A 285 -14.95 -5.53 -7.73
N LEU A 286 -14.91 -6.63 -6.98
CA LEU A 286 -13.76 -7.51 -6.85
C LEU A 286 -13.96 -8.73 -7.77
N VAL A 287 -13.07 -8.88 -8.74
CA VAL A 287 -13.03 -10.04 -9.64
C VAL A 287 -11.85 -10.92 -9.25
N VAL A 288 -12.09 -12.19 -8.92
CA VAL A 288 -11.05 -13.15 -8.56
C VAL A 288 -10.98 -14.26 -9.60
N GLY A 289 -9.80 -14.49 -10.15
CA GLY A 289 -9.55 -15.55 -11.12
C GLY A 289 -10.29 -15.42 -12.46
N PRO A 290 -10.17 -16.44 -13.33
CA PRO A 290 -9.34 -17.63 -13.16
C PRO A 290 -7.84 -17.27 -13.19
N GLY A 291 -7.01 -18.13 -12.60
CA GLY A 291 -5.57 -17.92 -12.47
C GLY A 291 -5.17 -17.38 -11.10
N SER A 292 -4.01 -16.72 -11.04
CA SER A 292 -3.34 -16.34 -9.79
C SER A 292 -3.54 -14.86 -9.39
N ARG A 293 -4.63 -14.24 -9.83
CA ARG A 293 -4.86 -12.80 -9.68
C ARG A 293 -6.29 -12.46 -9.28
N ALA A 294 -6.43 -11.35 -8.57
CA ALA A 294 -7.67 -10.67 -8.31
C ALA A 294 -7.54 -9.18 -8.64
N VAL A 295 -8.63 -8.57 -9.11
CA VAL A 295 -8.69 -7.14 -9.44
C VAL A 295 -9.91 -6.53 -8.76
N TRP A 296 -9.68 -5.53 -7.92
CA TRP A 296 -10.73 -4.73 -7.33
C TRP A 296 -10.80 -3.37 -8.02
N THR A 297 -11.94 -3.05 -8.62
CA THR A 297 -12.18 -1.75 -9.27
C THR A 297 -13.23 -0.95 -8.49
N PHE A 298 -12.97 0.34 -8.31
CA PHE A 298 -13.84 1.29 -7.63
C PHE A 298 -14.43 2.25 -8.65
N GLU A 299 -15.74 2.44 -8.61
CA GLU A 299 -16.46 3.31 -9.53
C GLU A 299 -16.20 4.80 -9.18
N GLU A 300 -16.43 5.71 -10.11
CA GLU A 300 -16.44 7.15 -9.80
C GLU A 300 -17.59 7.45 -8.84
N GLN A 301 -17.28 8.15 -7.75
CA GLN A 301 -18.24 8.48 -6.71
C GLN A 301 -18.49 9.99 -6.76
N ASP A 302 -19.77 10.37 -6.92
CA ASP A 302 -20.15 11.78 -7.00
C ASP A 302 -19.85 12.47 -5.68
N ARG A 303 -19.07 13.55 -5.76
CA ARG A 303 -18.79 14.38 -4.59
C ARG A 303 -20.03 15.22 -4.26
N PRO A 304 -20.50 15.24 -3.00
CA PRO A 304 -21.53 16.18 -2.61
C PRO A 304 -21.06 17.59 -2.95
N ALA A 305 -21.93 18.41 -3.55
CA ALA A 305 -21.60 19.81 -3.81
C ALA A 305 -21.18 20.48 -2.49
N ALA A 306 -20.06 21.20 -2.51
CA ALA A 306 -19.65 22.01 -1.37
C ALA A 306 -20.76 23.06 -1.14
N GLY A 307 -21.48 22.92 -0.02
CA GLY A 307 -22.47 23.89 0.45
C GLY A 307 -21.83 25.13 1.04
#